data_AF-A0A9E7UD70-F1
#
_entry.id   AF-A0A9E7UD70-F1
#
_cell.length_a   1.000
_cell.length_b   1.000
_cell.length_c   1.000
_cell.angle_alpha   90.00
_cell.angle_beta   90.00
_cell.angle_gamma   90.00
#
_symmetry.space_group_name_H-M   'P 1'
#
loop_
_entity.id
_entity.type
_entity.pdbx_description
1 polymer ?
#
loop_
_entity_poly.entity_id
_entity_poly.type
_entity_poly.pdbx_seq_one_letter_code
_entity_poly.pdbx_strand_id
1 'polypeptide(L)'
;MSTEPTTTSDTESPASTEAENKNETQHANSGDASGVTDRPAVALADLLTRETDINFAGLTETDIGSYPDEIPPETRCLADSPRSFKEAIRVLPKASPGELWATNDFVETSGRVDTTAIRDVYGLDIDALEAATGRSLEDLAAGSSADAVVRVRDHKDIVDDRRKALNALGYDVKFRWQIASDSYSIINPQDAYLPIISALQQRGETDTFGWVSYRDWGGLLKMVVICPSLRHVVSGGEADLEDAVDEDGITSVVSAAQTDSNTSDTETDSQSDSDAPETVVYGGFQTGYDFRGTQTLWARPILFFPDSGTVLPDMGERYTRRHYGQATNAAHERKQGRVPISEWWRNIYDDIDTRMIEIDTAIRRTRAIAYDFDDLPFSLEDCYTYWGVAFKYAERAAERATSIAKPAHRPTVFNIQLSLLIALLEEYDGSMASNSYQEYLEVAGELFRKPAMMIQLAMQEHDRRADTDAERVLPESQQTLSDALEDIVDIPGISVDTEADLTNQQAQRVQDRLQQRLGDA
;
A
#
# COMPACT_ATOMS: atom_id res chain seq x y z
N MET A 1 -17.78 65.37 3.98
CA MET A 1 -17.77 66.30 2.82
C MET A 1 -18.14 65.46 1.61
N SER A 2 -19.42 65.14 1.38
CA SER A 2 -20.43 65.94 0.66
C SER A 2 -20.02 66.28 -0.77
N THR A 3 -20.61 65.58 -1.75
CA THR A 3 -21.45 66.16 -2.81
C THR A 3 -22.01 65.04 -3.72
N GLU A 4 -23.30 64.75 -3.57
CA GLU A 4 -24.23 64.38 -4.65
C GLU A 4 -24.94 65.68 -5.13
N PRO A 5 -25.93 65.73 -6.07
CA PRO A 5 -26.63 64.68 -6.87
C PRO A 5 -26.89 65.08 -8.36
N THR A 6 -27.62 64.25 -9.14
CA THR A 6 -28.80 64.58 -10.02
C THR A 6 -29.26 63.28 -10.74
N THR A 7 -30.23 62.49 -10.26
CA THR A 7 -31.69 62.43 -10.57
C THR A 7 -32.15 62.50 -12.05
N THR A 8 -32.90 61.48 -12.48
CA THR A 8 -34.22 61.63 -13.15
C THR A 8 -35.03 60.33 -13.02
N SER A 9 -36.27 60.51 -12.57
CA SER A 9 -37.35 59.55 -12.40
C SER A 9 -38.17 59.41 -13.69
N ASP A 10 -38.96 58.33 -13.81
CA ASP A 10 -40.42 58.48 -13.86
C ASP A 10 -41.15 57.14 -13.65
N THR A 11 -42.36 57.30 -13.15
CA THR A 11 -43.24 56.40 -12.41
C THR A 11 -44.45 56.00 -13.28
N GLU A 12 -45.08 54.85 -13.04
CA GLU A 12 -46.54 54.71 -12.88
C GLU A 12 -46.99 53.24 -12.68
N SER A 13 -47.59 52.97 -11.50
CA SER A 13 -48.60 51.92 -11.25
C SER A 13 -50.01 52.54 -11.51
N PRO A 14 -51.15 51.83 -11.65
CA PRO A 14 -51.78 50.96 -10.62
C PRO A 14 -52.53 49.74 -11.28
N ALA A 15 -53.28 48.82 -10.64
CA ALA A 15 -54.17 48.86 -9.50
C ALA A 15 -54.53 47.45 -8.99
N SER A 16 -55.10 47.48 -7.79
CA SER A 16 -55.54 46.44 -6.84
C SER A 16 -56.80 45.64 -7.22
N THR A 17 -56.94 44.44 -6.65
CA THR A 17 -58.19 44.00 -6.01
C THR A 17 -57.97 42.83 -5.03
N GLU A 18 -58.59 42.99 -3.86
CA GLU A 18 -58.67 42.06 -2.72
C GLU A 18 -59.68 40.92 -2.99
N ALA A 19 -59.45 39.76 -2.39
CA ALA A 19 -60.51 38.95 -1.75
C ALA A 19 -59.88 37.90 -0.81
N GLU A 20 -60.05 38.13 0.50
CA GLU A 20 -59.87 37.12 1.54
C GLU A 20 -60.93 36.01 1.41
N ASN A 21 -60.56 34.75 1.65
CA ASN A 21 -61.35 33.92 2.57
C ASN A 21 -60.57 32.71 3.10
N LYS A 22 -60.65 32.57 4.43
CA LYS A 22 -60.16 31.43 5.21
C LYS A 22 -60.98 30.18 4.92
N ASN A 23 -60.32 29.01 4.92
CA ASN A 23 -60.90 27.79 5.47
C ASN A 23 -59.79 26.83 5.91
N GLU A 24 -59.77 26.53 7.21
CA GLU A 24 -59.06 25.40 7.78
C GLU A 24 -59.76 24.10 7.38
N THR A 25 -59.01 23.10 6.93
CA THR A 25 -59.41 21.69 7.13
C THR A 25 -58.15 20.82 7.17
N GLN A 26 -57.93 20.18 8.33
CA GLN A 26 -56.97 19.09 8.50
C GLN A 26 -57.50 17.84 7.76
N HIS A 27 -56.67 17.17 6.95
CA HIS A 27 -56.43 15.72 7.02
C HIS A 27 -55.44 15.21 5.94
N ALA A 28 -54.40 14.54 6.43
CA ALA A 28 -53.90 13.23 6.00
C ALA A 28 -53.41 12.99 4.54
N ASN A 29 -52.07 12.85 4.47
CA ASN A 29 -51.32 11.71 3.95
C ASN A 29 -51.15 11.46 2.44
N SER A 30 -49.93 10.97 2.14
CA SER A 30 -49.41 10.39 0.90
C SER A 30 -49.24 11.37 -0.26
N GLY A 31 -48.10 11.47 -0.93
CA GLY A 31 -46.89 10.67 -0.93
C GLY A 31 -46.32 10.81 -2.33
N ASP A 32 -45.20 11.51 -2.47
CA ASP A 32 -44.22 11.24 -3.53
C ASP A 32 -42.96 12.06 -3.25
N ALA A 33 -42.10 11.49 -2.40
CA ALA A 33 -40.69 11.86 -2.37
C ALA A 33 -39.92 10.80 -3.16
N SER A 34 -40.24 10.68 -4.46
CA SER A 34 -39.41 9.94 -5.41
C SER A 34 -38.14 10.76 -5.67
N GLY A 35 -37.10 10.57 -4.87
CA GLY A 35 -35.91 11.39 -5.04
C GLY A 35 -34.67 11.10 -4.22
N VAL A 36 -34.46 9.90 -3.64
CA VAL A 36 -33.15 9.53 -3.07
C VAL A 36 -32.97 7.99 -3.01
N THR A 37 -32.90 7.28 -4.15
CA THR A 37 -32.53 5.85 -4.11
C THR A 37 -31.70 5.46 -5.33
N ASP A 38 -30.51 6.05 -5.49
CA ASP A 38 -29.58 5.60 -6.53
C ASP A 38 -28.10 5.61 -6.12
N ARG A 39 -27.83 5.52 -4.81
CA ARG A 39 -26.51 5.10 -4.33
C ARG A 39 -26.66 3.67 -3.80
N PRO A 40 -25.94 2.68 -4.35
CA PRO A 40 -25.87 1.37 -3.74
C PRO A 40 -25.45 1.56 -2.28
N ALA A 41 -26.32 1.16 -1.36
CA ALA A 41 -26.06 1.28 0.06
C ALA A 41 -24.87 0.37 0.40
N VAL A 42 -23.82 0.92 1.00
CA VAL A 42 -22.74 0.10 1.58
C VAL A 42 -23.36 -0.80 2.64
N ALA A 43 -23.03 -2.08 2.65
CA ALA A 43 -23.59 -3.01 3.61
C ALA A 43 -23.25 -2.56 5.04
N LEU A 44 -24.24 -2.62 5.94
CA LEU A 44 -24.06 -2.19 7.33
C LEU A 44 -22.92 -2.97 8.01
N ALA A 45 -22.80 -4.27 7.71
CA ALA A 45 -21.73 -5.11 8.21
C ALA A 45 -20.35 -4.50 7.92
N ASP A 46 -20.12 -4.04 6.68
CA ASP A 46 -18.83 -3.45 6.28
C ASP A 46 -18.49 -2.16 7.05
N LEU A 47 -19.51 -1.38 7.41
CA LEU A 47 -19.32 -0.15 8.20
C LEU A 47 -18.96 -0.47 9.66
N LEU A 48 -19.47 -1.58 10.19
CA LEU A 48 -19.19 -2.03 11.56
C LEU A 48 -17.83 -2.73 11.67
N THR A 49 -17.40 -3.41 10.61
CA THR A 49 -16.16 -4.18 10.57
C THR A 49 -14.92 -3.29 10.77
N ARG A 50 -14.18 -3.57 11.84
CA ARG A 50 -12.94 -2.86 12.20
C ARG A 50 -11.80 -3.12 11.23
N GLU A 51 -11.70 -4.36 10.76
CA GLU A 51 -10.59 -4.86 9.96
C GLU A 51 -11.07 -6.03 9.12
N THR A 52 -10.73 -6.05 7.84
CA THR A 52 -11.10 -7.11 6.90
C THR A 52 -10.32 -6.98 5.59
N ASP A 53 -10.33 -8.07 4.83
CA ASP A 53 -9.84 -8.17 3.48
C ASP A 53 -11.03 -8.34 2.54
N ILE A 54 -11.14 -7.46 1.54
CA ILE A 54 -12.20 -7.50 0.53
C ILE A 54 -11.57 -7.88 -0.79
N ASN A 55 -11.88 -9.09 -1.25
CA ASN A 55 -11.47 -9.56 -2.57
C ASN A 55 -12.38 -8.98 -3.64
N PHE A 56 -11.78 -8.60 -4.77
CA PHE A 56 -12.51 -8.06 -5.90
C PHE A 56 -12.06 -8.68 -7.22
N ALA A 57 -13.00 -8.72 -8.17
CA ALA A 57 -12.77 -9.10 -9.56
C ALA A 57 -13.67 -8.23 -10.44
N GLY A 58 -13.11 -7.70 -11.52
CA GLY A 58 -13.73 -6.66 -12.34
C GLY A 58 -13.68 -5.28 -11.70
N LEU A 59 -13.72 -4.24 -12.54
CA LEU A 59 -13.60 -2.86 -12.09
C LEU A 59 -14.95 -2.31 -11.55
N THR A 60 -16.05 -2.72 -12.18
CA THR A 60 -17.39 -2.21 -12.00
C THR A 60 -18.43 -3.32 -11.92
N GLU A 61 -19.63 -3.01 -11.45
CA GLU A 61 -20.71 -4.00 -11.28
C GLU A 61 -21.19 -4.61 -12.61
N THR A 62 -20.78 -4.06 -13.75
CA THR A 62 -21.14 -4.54 -15.09
C THR A 62 -20.14 -5.52 -15.69
N ASP A 63 -18.98 -5.67 -15.07
CA ASP A 63 -17.94 -6.58 -15.54
C ASP A 63 -18.27 -8.03 -15.16
N ILE A 64 -17.66 -9.01 -15.84
CA ILE A 64 -17.99 -10.46 -15.70
C ILE A 64 -17.73 -10.96 -14.26
N GLY A 65 -16.90 -10.25 -13.48
CA GLY A 65 -16.69 -10.52 -12.05
C GLY A 65 -16.03 -11.87 -11.77
N SER A 66 -15.33 -12.44 -12.77
CA SER A 66 -14.62 -13.71 -12.68
C SER A 66 -13.11 -13.50 -12.73
N TYR A 67 -12.38 -14.36 -12.03
CA TYR A 67 -10.93 -14.46 -12.18
C TYR A 67 -10.59 -15.09 -13.55
N PRO A 68 -9.43 -14.75 -14.16
CA PRO A 68 -8.91 -15.47 -15.32
C PRO A 68 -8.86 -16.98 -15.08
N ASP A 69 -9.17 -17.78 -16.12
CA ASP A 69 -9.29 -19.24 -16.03
C ASP A 69 -8.01 -19.93 -15.53
N GLU A 70 -6.86 -19.34 -15.86
CA GLU A 70 -5.54 -19.83 -15.50
C GLU A 70 -5.15 -19.57 -14.04
N ILE A 71 -5.98 -18.84 -13.27
CA ILE A 71 -5.76 -18.68 -11.83
C ILE A 71 -6.46 -19.82 -11.09
N PRO A 72 -5.69 -20.74 -10.47
CA PRO A 72 -6.25 -21.85 -9.74
C PRO A 72 -7.20 -21.41 -8.62
N PRO A 73 -8.35 -22.07 -8.40
CA PRO A 73 -9.28 -21.74 -7.33
C PRO A 73 -8.63 -21.57 -5.96
N GLU A 74 -7.63 -22.39 -5.67
CA GLU A 74 -6.89 -22.43 -4.42
C GLU A 74 -5.92 -21.24 -4.22
N THR A 75 -5.54 -20.55 -5.30
CA THR A 75 -4.71 -19.33 -5.25
C THR A 75 -5.50 -18.06 -5.55
N ARG A 76 -6.79 -18.19 -5.89
CA ARG A 76 -7.71 -17.05 -5.91
C ARG A 76 -7.74 -16.47 -4.50
N CYS A 77 -7.76 -15.14 -4.40
CA CYS A 77 -8.01 -14.46 -3.13
C CYS A 77 -9.48 -14.72 -2.77
N LEU A 78 -9.74 -15.88 -2.14
CA LEU A 78 -11.03 -16.56 -2.05
C LEU A 78 -12.17 -15.65 -1.54
N ALA A 79 -13.07 -15.28 -2.46
CA ALA A 79 -14.47 -15.03 -2.15
C ALA A 79 -15.31 -15.72 -3.23
N ASP A 80 -16.27 -16.57 -2.83
CA ASP A 80 -17.16 -17.29 -3.76
C ASP A 80 -17.94 -16.35 -4.70
N SER A 81 -18.07 -15.10 -4.29
CA SER A 81 -18.65 -13.99 -5.04
C SER A 81 -17.81 -12.73 -4.80
N PRO A 82 -16.72 -12.52 -5.56
CA PRO A 82 -15.90 -11.33 -5.39
C PRO A 82 -16.73 -10.09 -5.72
N ARG A 83 -16.44 -8.99 -5.01
CA ARG A 83 -17.09 -7.70 -5.30
C ARG A 83 -16.45 -7.07 -6.52
N SER A 84 -17.10 -6.07 -7.11
CA SER A 84 -16.40 -5.20 -8.05
C SER A 84 -15.38 -4.32 -7.28
N PHE A 85 -14.28 -3.91 -7.93
CA PHE A 85 -13.31 -2.98 -7.33
C PHE A 85 -13.99 -1.71 -6.77
N LYS A 86 -14.91 -1.12 -7.55
CA LYS A 86 -15.71 0.04 -7.15
C LYS A 86 -16.52 -0.22 -5.87
N GLU A 87 -17.08 -1.40 -5.69
CA GLU A 87 -17.80 -1.78 -4.47
C GLU A 87 -16.85 -1.94 -3.27
N ALA A 88 -15.68 -2.54 -3.48
CA ALA A 88 -14.65 -2.66 -2.46
C ALA A 88 -14.17 -1.28 -1.97
N ILE A 89 -13.95 -0.32 -2.87
CA ILE A 89 -13.54 1.04 -2.53
C ILE A 89 -14.63 1.83 -1.78
N ARG A 90 -15.92 1.60 -2.08
CA ARG A 90 -17.03 2.32 -1.42
C ARG A 90 -17.16 2.04 0.08
N VAL A 91 -16.65 0.91 0.55
CA VAL A 91 -16.59 0.56 1.98
C VAL A 91 -15.67 1.52 2.75
N LEU A 92 -14.62 2.00 2.10
CA LEU A 92 -13.60 2.86 2.71
C LEU A 92 -14.20 4.19 3.18
N PRO A 93 -13.57 4.86 4.16
CA PRO A 93 -14.03 6.13 4.68
C PRO A 93 -14.28 7.16 3.58
N LYS A 94 -15.43 7.82 3.68
CA LYS A 94 -15.72 9.06 2.95
C LYS A 94 -15.68 10.19 3.96
N ALA A 95 -14.48 10.66 4.22
CA ALA A 95 -14.25 11.58 5.30
C ALA A 95 -14.61 13.03 4.93
N SER A 96 -15.13 13.72 5.93
CA SER A 96 -15.35 15.16 5.95
C SER A 96 -14.44 15.80 7.00
N PRO A 97 -14.06 17.09 6.84
CA PRO A 97 -13.38 17.83 7.90
C PRO A 97 -14.27 17.92 9.15
N GLY A 98 -13.72 17.53 10.30
CA GLY A 98 -14.32 17.72 11.60
C GLY A 98 -13.68 18.87 12.39
N GLU A 99 -14.28 19.19 13.53
CA GLU A 99 -13.72 20.13 14.48
C GLU A 99 -13.12 19.39 15.67
N LEU A 100 -11.86 19.68 15.99
CA LEU A 100 -11.19 19.13 17.15
C LEU A 100 -11.36 20.09 18.34
N TRP A 101 -11.82 19.52 19.45
CA TRP A 101 -12.04 20.22 20.69
C TRP A 101 -11.28 19.51 21.82
N ALA A 102 -10.63 20.28 22.67
CA ALA A 102 -9.96 19.81 23.88
C ALA A 102 -10.72 20.32 25.11
N THR A 103 -10.82 19.48 26.13
CA THR A 103 -11.35 19.89 27.43
C THR A 103 -10.28 20.70 28.16
N ASN A 104 -10.67 21.85 28.69
CA ASN A 104 -9.85 22.60 29.62
C ASN A 104 -10.26 22.22 31.04
N ASP A 105 -9.52 21.30 31.66
CA ASP A 105 -9.86 20.72 32.96
C ASP A 105 -9.81 21.73 34.12
N PHE A 106 -9.26 22.94 33.89
CA PHE A 106 -9.24 24.04 34.85
C PHE A 106 -10.45 24.98 34.73
N VAL A 107 -11.38 24.73 33.81
CA VAL A 107 -12.57 25.54 33.62
C VAL A 107 -13.81 24.66 33.67
N GLU A 108 -14.69 24.95 34.63
CA GLU A 108 -15.96 24.26 34.77
C GLU A 108 -16.90 24.55 33.58
N THR A 109 -17.91 23.70 33.37
CA THR A 109 -18.97 23.95 32.36
C THR A 109 -19.74 25.26 32.61
N SER A 110 -19.64 25.83 33.81
CA SER A 110 -20.18 27.15 34.18
C SER A 110 -19.34 28.32 33.63
N GLY A 111 -18.14 28.07 33.10
CA GLY A 111 -17.13 29.07 32.74
C GLY A 111 -16.26 29.52 33.92
N ARG A 112 -16.46 28.96 35.12
CA ARG A 112 -15.67 29.28 36.31
C ARG A 112 -14.32 28.59 36.27
N VAL A 113 -13.25 29.36 36.47
CA VAL A 113 -11.88 28.84 36.57
C VAL A 113 -11.65 28.24 37.97
N ASP A 114 -11.12 27.01 38.02
CA ASP A 114 -10.69 26.35 39.25
C ASP A 114 -9.26 26.76 39.62
N THR A 115 -9.16 27.83 40.42
CA THR A 115 -7.88 28.36 40.91
C THR A 115 -7.18 27.42 41.88
N THR A 116 -7.88 26.45 42.47
CA THR A 116 -7.27 25.46 43.38
C THR A 116 -6.50 24.44 42.56
N ALA A 117 -7.15 23.86 41.55
CA ALA A 117 -6.51 22.93 40.63
C ALA A 117 -5.31 23.54 39.91
N ILE A 118 -5.38 24.83 39.52
CA ILE A 118 -4.27 25.54 38.87
C ILE A 118 -3.04 25.67 39.78
N ARG A 119 -3.23 25.93 41.09
CA ARG A 119 -2.12 26.03 42.05
C ARG A 119 -1.38 24.71 42.25
N ASP A 120 -2.07 23.60 42.05
CA ASP A 120 -1.51 22.26 42.22
C ASP A 120 -0.78 21.76 40.94
N VAL A 121 -0.76 22.56 39.86
CA VAL A 121 -0.05 22.20 38.62
C VAL A 121 1.46 22.26 38.82
N TYR A 122 2.09 21.09 38.76
CA TYR A 122 3.53 20.96 38.86
C TYR A 122 4.26 21.79 37.78
N GLY A 123 5.21 22.62 38.22
CA GLY A 123 6.05 23.43 37.35
C GLY A 123 5.45 24.79 36.95
N LEU A 124 4.23 25.12 37.38
CA LEU A 124 3.64 26.45 37.20
C LEU A 124 3.86 27.30 38.46
N ASP A 125 4.74 28.31 38.37
CA ASP A 125 5.03 29.23 39.48
C ASP A 125 3.98 30.36 39.54
N ILE A 126 2.98 30.17 40.41
CA ILE A 126 1.88 31.11 40.60
C ILE A 126 2.36 32.41 41.25
N ASP A 127 3.30 32.34 42.19
CA ASP A 127 3.83 33.53 42.87
C ASP A 127 4.57 34.43 41.87
N ALA A 128 5.37 33.84 40.97
CA ALA A 128 6.01 34.57 39.88
C ALA A 128 4.99 35.16 38.89
N LEU A 129 3.90 34.44 38.57
CA LEU A 129 2.83 34.92 37.70
C LEU A 129 2.09 36.13 38.30
N GLU A 130 1.71 36.06 39.59
CA GLU A 130 1.06 37.16 40.30
C GLU A 130 1.99 38.37 40.41
N ALA A 131 3.28 38.15 40.72
CA ALA A 131 4.28 39.21 40.77
C ALA A 131 4.49 39.89 39.40
N ALA A 132 4.50 39.12 38.31
CA ALA A 132 4.68 39.64 36.97
C ALA A 132 3.46 40.42 36.45
N THR A 133 2.26 39.98 36.81
CA THR A 133 1.00 40.58 36.34
C THR A 133 0.46 41.67 37.27
N GLY A 134 0.89 41.71 38.52
CA GLY A 134 0.38 42.61 39.56
C GLY A 134 -1.06 42.32 39.98
N ARG A 135 -1.59 41.12 39.66
CA ARG A 135 -2.96 40.68 39.95
C ARG A 135 -2.91 39.32 40.63
N SER A 136 -3.82 39.07 41.57
CA SER A 136 -3.96 37.73 42.18
C SER A 136 -4.50 36.73 41.15
N LEU A 137 -4.23 35.44 41.35
CA LEU A 137 -4.80 34.36 40.54
C LEU A 137 -6.34 34.40 40.55
N GLU A 138 -6.94 34.75 41.69
CA GLU A 138 -8.38 34.98 41.82
C GLU A 138 -8.88 36.12 40.92
N ASP A 139 -8.16 37.25 40.90
CA ASP A 139 -8.52 38.38 40.04
C ASP A 139 -8.34 38.06 38.56
N LEU A 140 -7.32 37.28 38.20
CA LEU A 140 -7.10 36.78 36.84
C LEU A 140 -8.22 35.82 36.42
N ALA A 141 -8.59 34.89 37.29
CA ALA A 141 -9.68 33.94 37.09
C ALA A 141 -11.04 34.64 36.93
N ALA A 142 -11.36 35.61 37.80
CA ALA A 142 -12.62 36.34 37.75
C ALA A 142 -12.78 37.20 36.48
N GLY A 143 -11.66 37.62 35.88
CA GLY A 143 -11.64 38.34 34.60
C GLY A 143 -11.45 37.46 33.37
N SER A 144 -11.34 36.14 33.54
CA SER A 144 -11.09 35.20 32.44
C SER A 144 -12.33 34.99 31.59
N SER A 145 -12.14 34.87 30.28
CA SER A 145 -13.16 34.43 29.32
C SER A 145 -12.77 33.09 28.69
N ALA A 146 -11.98 32.28 29.40
CA ALA A 146 -11.56 30.97 28.91
C ALA A 146 -12.75 30.00 28.86
N ASP A 147 -12.83 29.23 27.78
CA ASP A 147 -13.87 28.22 27.60
C ASP A 147 -13.44 26.88 28.23
N ALA A 148 -14.41 26.14 28.77
CA ALA A 148 -14.24 24.75 29.22
C ALA A 148 -13.91 23.79 28.08
N VAL A 149 -14.24 24.17 26.85
CA VAL A 149 -14.00 23.39 25.64
C VAL A 149 -13.31 24.30 24.64
N VAL A 150 -12.02 24.05 24.38
CA VAL A 150 -11.17 24.89 23.53
C VAL A 150 -11.01 24.23 22.17
N ARG A 151 -11.24 25.00 21.11
CA ARG A 151 -11.01 24.53 19.75
C ARG A 151 -9.52 24.38 19.49
N VAL A 152 -9.10 23.19 19.08
CA VAL A 152 -7.75 22.92 18.59
C VAL A 152 -7.69 23.36 17.12
N ARG A 153 -6.77 24.29 16.80
CA ARG A 153 -6.71 24.96 15.48
C ARG A 153 -5.58 24.47 14.58
N ASP A 154 -4.55 23.90 15.19
CA ASP A 154 -3.35 23.40 14.51
C ASP A 154 -3.53 21.99 13.93
N HIS A 155 -4.57 21.27 14.33
CA HIS A 155 -4.89 19.93 13.83
C HIS A 155 -6.23 19.91 13.08
N LYS A 156 -6.36 18.99 12.11
CA LYS A 156 -7.63 18.71 11.44
C LYS A 156 -8.16 17.35 11.86
N ASP A 157 -9.41 17.33 12.33
CA ASP A 157 -10.16 16.09 12.55
C ASP A 157 -10.74 15.63 11.21
N ILE A 158 -10.77 14.32 11.01
CA ILE A 158 -11.27 13.64 9.83
C ILE A 158 -12.39 12.75 10.29
N VAL A 159 -13.60 12.92 9.76
CA VAL A 159 -14.81 12.25 10.25
C VAL A 159 -15.49 11.47 9.12
N ASP A 160 -15.75 10.18 9.31
CA ASP A 160 -16.69 9.42 8.47
C ASP A 160 -18.10 9.56 9.05
N ASP A 161 -18.91 10.41 8.43
CA ASP A 161 -20.26 10.72 8.90
C ASP A 161 -21.17 9.48 8.99
N ARG A 162 -20.92 8.44 8.17
CA ARG A 162 -21.68 7.18 8.23
C ARG A 162 -21.43 6.46 9.55
N ARG A 163 -20.16 6.35 9.96
CA ARG A 163 -19.76 5.70 11.21
C ARG A 163 -20.06 6.59 12.42
N LYS A 164 -20.03 7.91 12.27
CA LYS A 164 -20.49 8.84 13.30
C LYS A 164 -21.98 8.66 13.60
N ALA A 165 -22.81 8.47 12.56
CA ALA A 165 -24.22 8.15 12.74
C ALA A 165 -24.42 6.81 13.46
N LEU A 166 -23.65 5.77 13.11
CA LEU A 166 -23.69 4.48 13.81
C LEU A 166 -23.25 4.61 15.28
N ASN A 167 -22.20 5.37 15.56
CA ASN A 167 -21.76 5.63 16.93
C ASN A 167 -22.84 6.36 17.74
N ALA A 168 -23.55 7.32 17.15
CA ALA A 168 -24.69 7.99 17.79
C ALA A 168 -25.84 7.03 18.13
N LEU A 169 -25.95 5.89 17.44
CA LEU A 169 -26.90 4.82 17.72
C LEU A 169 -26.36 3.78 18.73
N GLY A 170 -25.17 4.00 19.29
CA GLY A 170 -24.56 3.14 20.31
C GLY A 170 -23.68 2.02 19.77
N TYR A 171 -23.38 2.00 18.46
CA TYR A 171 -22.42 1.04 17.91
C TYR A 171 -20.98 1.44 18.27
N ASP A 172 -20.17 0.45 18.66
CA ASP A 172 -18.75 0.61 18.93
C ASP A 172 -17.95 0.65 17.62
N VAL A 173 -17.93 1.83 17.00
CA VAL A 173 -17.19 2.08 15.76
C VAL A 173 -16.36 3.34 15.90
N LYS A 174 -15.10 3.26 15.48
CA LYS A 174 -14.31 4.47 15.26
C LYS A 174 -14.82 5.19 14.02
N PHE A 175 -15.02 6.49 14.15
CA PHE A 175 -15.51 7.34 13.06
C PHE A 175 -14.60 8.54 12.79
N ARG A 176 -13.51 8.68 13.56
CA ARG A 176 -12.63 9.86 13.50
C ARG A 176 -11.14 9.52 13.48
N TRP A 177 -10.39 10.30 12.72
CA TRP A 177 -8.92 10.29 12.63
C TRP A 177 -8.38 11.72 12.63
N GLN A 178 -7.06 11.90 12.79
CA GLN A 178 -6.46 13.23 12.95
C GLN A 178 -5.27 13.42 12.02
N ILE A 179 -5.15 14.61 11.43
CA ILE A 179 -3.93 15.06 10.74
C ILE A 179 -3.19 16.05 11.63
N ALA A 180 -1.87 15.85 11.73
CA ALA A 180 -0.95 16.65 12.54
C ALA A 180 -0.86 18.14 12.14
N SER A 181 -1.47 18.57 11.03
CA SER A 181 -1.44 19.98 10.62
C SER A 181 -2.63 20.38 9.75
N ASP A 182 -3.05 21.63 9.88
CA ASP A 182 -4.04 22.31 9.05
C ASP A 182 -3.57 22.64 7.62
N SER A 183 -2.27 22.54 7.33
CA SER A 183 -1.69 22.76 6.00
C SER A 183 -1.99 21.65 4.99
N TYR A 184 -2.49 20.50 5.46
CA TYR A 184 -2.84 19.34 4.64
C TYR A 184 -4.33 19.33 4.25
N SER A 185 -4.65 18.76 3.09
CA SER A 185 -6.02 18.35 2.77
C SER A 185 -6.23 16.88 3.06
N ILE A 186 -7.48 16.55 3.36
CA ILE A 186 -7.94 15.17 3.43
C ILE A 186 -7.90 14.61 2.01
N ILE A 187 -7.05 13.61 1.77
CA ILE A 187 -7.21 12.74 0.61
C ILE A 187 -8.20 11.66 1.02
N ASN A 188 -9.44 11.78 0.55
CA ASN A 188 -10.42 10.74 0.73
C ASN A 188 -10.00 9.49 -0.06
N PRO A 189 -9.94 8.30 0.56
CA PRO A 189 -9.62 7.06 -0.13
C PRO A 189 -10.49 6.85 -1.38
N GLN A 190 -11.79 7.11 -1.28
CA GLN A 190 -12.69 6.98 -2.44
C GLN A 190 -12.32 7.94 -3.58
N ASP A 191 -12.03 9.21 -3.27
CA ASP A 191 -11.66 10.20 -4.29
C ASP A 191 -10.28 9.91 -4.90
N ALA A 192 -9.41 9.24 -4.15
CA ALA A 192 -8.08 8.85 -4.60
C ALA A 192 -8.09 7.57 -5.45
N TYR A 193 -8.86 6.55 -5.06
CA TYR A 193 -8.82 5.22 -5.66
C TYR A 193 -9.86 4.99 -6.75
N LEU A 194 -11.03 5.63 -6.71
CA LEU A 194 -12.01 5.50 -7.81
C LEU A 194 -11.44 5.91 -9.19
N PRO A 195 -10.54 6.91 -9.31
CA PRO A 195 -9.87 7.21 -10.57
C PRO A 195 -9.05 6.06 -11.18
N ILE A 196 -8.66 5.04 -10.41
CA ILE A 196 -8.00 3.82 -10.94
C ILE A 196 -8.88 3.15 -11.99
N ILE A 197 -10.20 3.10 -11.78
CA ILE A 197 -11.15 2.49 -12.72
C ILE A 197 -10.98 3.09 -14.11
N SER A 198 -11.01 4.42 -14.21
CA SER A 198 -10.87 5.08 -15.51
C SER A 198 -9.45 4.95 -16.09
N ALA A 199 -8.41 4.90 -15.26
CA ALA A 199 -7.05 4.69 -15.72
C ALA A 199 -6.89 3.30 -16.36
N LEU A 200 -7.42 2.26 -15.72
CA LEU A 200 -7.37 0.89 -16.18
C LEU A 200 -8.28 0.66 -17.41
N GLN A 201 -9.52 1.17 -17.39
CA GLN A 201 -10.44 1.06 -18.53
C GLN A 201 -9.89 1.71 -19.81
N GLN A 202 -9.12 2.80 -19.69
CA GLN A 202 -8.46 3.43 -20.84
C GLN A 202 -7.35 2.56 -21.45
N ARG A 203 -6.88 1.55 -20.73
CA ARG A 203 -5.90 0.55 -21.17
C ARG A 203 -6.54 -0.77 -21.58
N GLY A 204 -7.87 -0.86 -21.55
CA GLY A 204 -8.63 -2.05 -21.95
C GLY A 204 -8.84 -3.07 -20.84
N GLU A 205 -8.40 -2.76 -19.62
CA GLU A 205 -8.61 -3.60 -18.45
C GLU A 205 -10.09 -3.65 -18.07
N THR A 206 -10.63 -4.86 -17.88
CA THR A 206 -12.03 -5.09 -17.46
C THR A 206 -12.17 -6.21 -16.45
N ASP A 207 -11.21 -7.12 -16.41
CA ASP A 207 -11.11 -8.33 -15.59
C ASP A 207 -10.05 -8.22 -14.48
N THR A 208 -9.58 -6.99 -14.20
CA THR A 208 -8.69 -6.68 -13.07
C THR A 208 -9.22 -7.27 -11.77
N PHE A 209 -8.33 -7.88 -10.99
CA PHE A 209 -8.66 -8.51 -9.72
C PHE A 209 -7.64 -8.16 -8.64
N GLY A 210 -7.95 -8.51 -7.41
CA GLY A 210 -7.06 -8.28 -6.28
C GLY A 210 -7.82 -8.22 -4.96
N TRP A 211 -7.23 -7.53 -4.00
CA TRP A 211 -7.82 -7.40 -2.66
C TRP A 211 -7.52 -6.05 -2.01
N VAL A 212 -8.43 -5.68 -1.12
CA VAL A 212 -8.39 -4.47 -0.31
C VAL A 212 -8.33 -4.88 1.15
N SER A 213 -7.17 -4.69 1.77
CA SER A 213 -6.95 -4.95 3.19
C SER A 213 -7.02 -3.65 3.96
N TYR A 214 -7.97 -3.53 4.88
CA TYR A 214 -8.05 -2.34 5.73
C TYR A 214 -8.16 -2.69 7.19
N ARG A 215 -7.68 -1.77 8.04
CA ARG A 215 -7.82 -1.82 9.49
C ARG A 215 -8.22 -0.47 10.04
N ASP A 216 -8.53 -0.43 11.33
CA ASP A 216 -8.95 0.80 12.01
C ASP A 216 -10.14 1.44 11.29
N TRP A 217 -11.13 0.63 10.87
CA TRP A 217 -12.34 1.03 10.12
C TRP A 217 -12.04 1.74 8.79
N GLY A 218 -10.91 1.41 8.16
CA GLY A 218 -10.42 2.06 6.93
C GLY A 218 -9.53 3.26 7.18
N GLY A 219 -9.14 3.48 8.45
CA GLY A 219 -8.09 4.38 8.89
C GLY A 219 -6.76 4.16 8.19
N LEU A 220 -6.45 2.88 7.96
CA LEU A 220 -5.29 2.42 7.21
C LEU A 220 -5.75 1.41 6.16
N LEU A 221 -5.18 1.55 4.96
CA LEU A 221 -5.46 0.71 3.81
C LEU A 221 -4.15 0.20 3.18
N LYS A 222 -4.16 -1.06 2.76
CA LYS A 222 -3.28 -1.64 1.75
C LYS A 222 -4.15 -2.31 0.69
N MET A 223 -3.77 -2.21 -0.56
CA MET A 223 -4.53 -2.78 -1.66
C MET A 223 -3.59 -3.30 -2.72
N VAL A 224 -3.90 -4.46 -3.26
CA VAL A 224 -3.22 -5.05 -4.41
C VAL A 224 -4.18 -5.06 -5.58
N VAL A 225 -3.69 -4.63 -6.74
CA VAL A 225 -4.42 -4.60 -8.00
C VAL A 225 -3.58 -5.31 -9.04
N ILE A 226 -4.12 -6.38 -9.62
CA ILE A 226 -3.47 -7.22 -10.61
C ILE A 226 -4.16 -7.00 -11.95
N CYS A 227 -3.35 -6.79 -12.99
CA CYS A 227 -3.78 -6.35 -14.31
C CYS A 227 -3.59 -7.50 -15.32
N PRO A 228 -4.66 -8.24 -15.70
CA PRO A 228 -4.55 -9.38 -16.60
C PRO A 228 -3.93 -9.08 -17.96
N SER A 229 -4.06 -7.85 -18.48
CA SER A 229 -3.40 -7.53 -19.76
C SER A 229 -1.88 -7.35 -19.63
N LEU A 230 -1.37 -7.26 -18.40
CA LEU A 230 0.06 -7.30 -18.07
C LEU A 230 0.50 -8.74 -17.72
N ARG A 231 -0.09 -9.74 -18.37
CA ARG A 231 0.33 -11.13 -18.29
C ARG A 231 1.62 -11.33 -19.07
N HIS A 232 2.59 -12.00 -18.45
CA HIS A 232 3.86 -12.33 -19.08
C HIS A 232 4.24 -13.78 -18.83
N VAL A 233 4.83 -14.42 -19.85
CA VAL A 233 5.37 -15.78 -19.76
C VAL A 233 6.88 -15.68 -19.75
N VAL A 234 7.50 -16.15 -18.66
CA VAL A 234 8.95 -16.16 -18.53
C VAL A 234 9.52 -17.23 -19.46
N SER A 235 10.24 -16.79 -20.49
CA SER A 235 10.87 -17.72 -21.44
C SER A 235 12.10 -18.39 -20.80
N GLY A 236 12.32 -19.67 -21.08
CA GLY A 236 13.54 -20.39 -20.68
C GLY A 236 14.57 -20.33 -21.81
N GLY A 237 15.48 -19.36 -21.77
CA GLY A 237 16.54 -19.20 -22.76
C GLY A 237 17.78 -18.56 -22.12
N GLU A 238 18.97 -18.84 -22.66
CA GLU A 238 20.23 -18.31 -22.12
C GLU A 238 20.18 -16.79 -22.04
N ALA A 239 20.36 -16.25 -20.84
CA ALA A 239 20.61 -14.83 -20.64
C ALA A 239 22.12 -14.59 -20.68
N ASP A 240 22.57 -13.66 -21.52
CA ASP A 240 23.91 -13.08 -21.39
C ASP A 240 23.92 -12.23 -20.11
N LEU A 241 24.31 -12.87 -19.00
CA LEU A 241 24.44 -12.22 -17.69
C LEU A 241 25.52 -11.12 -17.67
N GLU A 242 26.33 -11.02 -18.73
CA GLU A 242 27.40 -10.02 -18.90
C GLU A 242 26.87 -8.61 -19.21
N ASP A 243 25.64 -8.46 -19.72
CA ASP A 243 25.04 -7.15 -20.09
C ASP A 243 24.08 -6.58 -19.03
N ALA A 244 23.92 -7.24 -17.87
CA ALA A 244 22.89 -6.92 -16.88
C ALA A 244 23.30 -5.91 -15.79
N VAL A 245 24.44 -5.22 -15.96
CA VAL A 245 24.99 -4.32 -14.94
C VAL A 245 25.12 -2.90 -15.47
N ASP A 246 24.27 -2.01 -14.98
CA ASP A 246 24.61 -0.59 -14.85
C ASP A 246 24.17 -0.08 -13.47
N GLU A 247 24.97 0.86 -12.94
CA GLU A 247 25.13 1.31 -11.53
C GLU A 247 23.87 1.74 -10.76
N ASP A 248 22.69 1.83 -11.37
CA ASP A 248 21.51 2.48 -10.77
C ASP A 248 20.20 1.68 -10.88
N GLY A 249 20.26 0.34 -10.94
CA GLY A 249 19.09 -0.52 -10.69
C GLY A 249 17.84 -0.13 -11.49
N ILE A 250 17.91 -0.31 -12.81
CA ILE A 250 16.89 -0.07 -13.85
C ILE A 250 16.85 1.37 -14.39
N THR A 251 17.60 1.64 -15.47
CA THR A 251 17.17 2.57 -16.53
C THR A 251 17.51 2.04 -17.93
N SER A 252 16.48 1.92 -18.78
CA SER A 252 16.64 1.57 -20.18
C SER A 252 17.44 2.64 -20.95
N VAL A 253 18.36 2.22 -21.83
CA VAL A 253 18.66 3.01 -23.03
C VAL A 253 18.80 2.09 -24.24
N VAL A 254 17.82 2.19 -25.14
CA VAL A 254 17.92 1.72 -26.51
C VAL A 254 19.07 2.46 -27.21
N SER A 255 20.01 1.74 -27.82
CA SER A 255 20.78 2.24 -28.96
C SER A 255 21.22 1.14 -29.90
N ALA A 256 21.03 1.44 -31.18
CA ALA A 256 21.00 0.54 -32.31
C ALA A 256 22.39 0.20 -32.88
N ALA A 257 22.45 -0.99 -33.47
CA ALA A 257 23.28 -1.41 -34.59
C ALA A 257 24.80 -1.46 -34.40
N GLN A 258 25.31 -2.69 -34.36
CA GLN A 258 26.26 -3.13 -35.38
C GLN A 258 26.08 -4.62 -35.67
N THR A 259 25.48 -4.88 -36.82
CA THR A 259 25.62 -6.12 -37.59
C THR A 259 27.09 -6.45 -37.71
N ASP A 260 27.51 -7.61 -37.22
CA ASP A 260 28.63 -8.33 -37.84
C ASP A 260 28.27 -9.81 -37.97
N SER A 261 27.97 -10.15 -39.21
CA SER A 261 27.87 -11.49 -39.75
C SER A 261 29.19 -12.23 -39.57
N ASN A 262 29.17 -13.36 -38.87
CA ASN A 262 29.75 -14.65 -39.30
C ASN A 262 30.00 -15.56 -38.09
N THR A 263 29.12 -16.54 -37.87
CA THR A 263 29.61 -17.89 -37.57
C THR A 263 28.55 -18.93 -37.91
N SER A 264 29.06 -20.03 -38.46
CA SER A 264 28.43 -21.11 -39.20
C SER A 264 27.25 -21.82 -38.55
N ASP A 265 26.28 -22.13 -39.42
CA ASP A 265 25.24 -23.14 -39.26
C ASP A 265 25.82 -24.47 -38.78
N THR A 266 25.42 -24.88 -37.58
CA THR A 266 25.34 -26.29 -37.20
C THR A 266 23.92 -26.55 -36.75
N GLU A 267 23.08 -26.97 -37.71
CA GLU A 267 21.80 -27.61 -37.43
C GLU A 267 22.07 -28.83 -36.56
N THR A 268 21.68 -28.74 -35.30
CA THR A 268 21.59 -29.89 -34.40
C THR A 268 20.11 -30.10 -34.15
N ASP A 269 19.65 -31.27 -34.58
CA ASP A 269 18.25 -31.69 -34.59
C ASP A 269 17.49 -31.30 -33.32
N SER A 270 16.48 -30.47 -33.55
CA SER A 270 15.34 -30.22 -32.68
C SER A 270 14.58 -31.52 -32.43
N GLN A 271 14.76 -32.14 -31.26
CA GLN A 271 13.79 -33.06 -30.65
C GLN A 271 14.15 -33.39 -29.20
N SER A 272 13.73 -32.51 -28.29
CA SER A 272 13.23 -32.92 -26.98
C SER A 272 12.04 -32.04 -26.61
N ASP A 273 10.86 -32.54 -26.99
CA ASP A 273 9.54 -32.18 -26.46
C ASP A 273 9.64 -31.89 -24.94
N SER A 274 9.39 -30.66 -24.51
CA SER A 274 8.07 -30.04 -24.31
C SER A 274 7.31 -30.71 -23.16
N ASP A 275 7.50 -30.18 -21.94
CA ASP A 275 6.57 -30.27 -20.79
C ASP A 275 7.10 -29.52 -19.54
N ALA A 276 8.07 -28.60 -19.69
CA ALA A 276 8.37 -27.68 -18.59
C ALA A 276 7.25 -26.62 -18.54
N PRO A 277 6.46 -26.53 -17.46
CA PRO A 277 5.40 -25.55 -17.37
C PRO A 277 6.00 -24.15 -17.41
N GLU A 278 5.37 -23.31 -18.23
CA GLU A 278 5.68 -21.91 -18.37
C GLU A 278 5.49 -21.20 -17.02
N THR A 279 6.49 -20.44 -16.55
CA THR A 279 6.28 -19.57 -15.39
C THR A 279 5.50 -18.35 -15.85
N VAL A 280 4.23 -18.28 -15.48
CA VAL A 280 3.37 -17.13 -15.77
C VAL A 280 3.48 -16.14 -14.62
N VAL A 281 3.55 -14.86 -14.94
CA VAL A 281 3.47 -13.77 -13.96
C VAL A 281 2.56 -12.67 -14.47
N TYR A 282 1.90 -11.98 -13.56
CA TYR A 282 1.11 -10.79 -13.89
C TYR A 282 1.71 -9.54 -13.25
N GLY A 283 1.73 -8.46 -14.03
CA GLY A 283 2.00 -7.13 -13.54
C GLY A 283 0.82 -6.56 -12.77
N GLY A 284 1.14 -5.70 -11.82
CA GLY A 284 0.14 -4.94 -11.08
C GLY A 284 0.79 -3.90 -10.20
N PHE A 285 0.01 -3.36 -9.27
CA PHE A 285 0.54 -2.49 -8.23
C PHE A 285 -0.09 -2.75 -6.89
N GLN A 286 0.70 -2.46 -5.88
CA GLN A 286 0.24 -2.35 -4.51
C GLN A 286 0.22 -0.88 -4.12
N THR A 287 -0.83 -0.46 -3.44
CA THR A 287 -0.98 0.90 -2.94
C THR A 287 -1.41 0.90 -1.48
N GLY A 288 -1.14 1.99 -0.78
CA GLY A 288 -1.60 2.14 0.58
C GLY A 288 -1.76 3.58 1.03
N TYR A 289 -2.45 3.71 2.14
CA TYR A 289 -2.83 4.98 2.73
C TYR A 289 -2.97 4.85 4.25
N ASP A 290 -2.62 5.89 5.00
CA ASP A 290 -2.83 5.97 6.45
C ASP A 290 -3.26 7.38 6.85
N PHE A 291 -4.44 7.48 7.46
CA PHE A 291 -4.96 8.73 8.04
C PHE A 291 -4.13 9.23 9.24
N ARG A 292 -3.27 8.39 9.86
CA ARG A 292 -2.64 8.65 11.16
C ARG A 292 -1.24 9.22 11.12
N GLY A 293 -0.56 9.31 9.97
CA GLY A 293 0.74 9.99 10.00
C GLY A 293 1.77 9.78 8.89
N THR A 294 1.59 8.89 7.90
CA THR A 294 2.62 8.73 6.85
C THR A 294 2.58 9.82 5.77
N GLN A 295 1.65 10.80 5.89
CA GLN A 295 1.53 11.99 5.05
C GLN A 295 1.44 11.74 3.53
N THR A 296 1.34 10.47 3.10
CA THR A 296 1.46 10.07 1.70
C THR A 296 0.51 8.94 1.35
N LEU A 297 -0.22 9.13 0.25
CA LEU A 297 -0.69 8.04 -0.59
C LEU A 297 0.53 7.51 -1.35
N TRP A 298 0.70 6.20 -1.44
CA TRP A 298 1.83 5.61 -2.17
C TRP A 298 1.38 4.41 -2.98
N ALA A 299 2.10 4.13 -4.07
CA ALA A 299 1.94 2.94 -4.87
C ALA A 299 3.32 2.38 -5.24
N ARG A 300 3.40 1.08 -5.51
CA ARG A 300 4.59 0.41 -6.03
C ARG A 300 4.20 -0.70 -7.00
N PRO A 301 4.99 -0.95 -8.05
CA PRO A 301 4.83 -2.12 -8.91
C PRO A 301 4.91 -3.43 -8.12
N ILE A 302 4.17 -4.45 -8.55
CA ILE A 302 4.23 -5.80 -8.01
C ILE A 302 4.19 -6.84 -9.13
N LEU A 303 4.71 -8.04 -8.86
CA LEU A 303 4.42 -9.24 -9.63
C LEU A 303 3.50 -10.16 -8.84
N PHE A 304 2.53 -10.74 -9.52
CA PHE A 304 1.68 -11.78 -9.00
C PHE A 304 2.00 -13.11 -9.67
N PHE A 305 2.26 -14.13 -8.86
CA PHE A 305 2.54 -15.50 -9.29
C PHE A 305 1.26 -16.33 -9.13
N PRO A 306 0.52 -16.64 -10.21
CA PRO A 306 -0.78 -17.30 -10.14
C PRO A 306 -0.71 -18.70 -9.53
N ASP A 307 0.38 -19.45 -9.76
CA ASP A 307 0.52 -20.82 -9.28
C ASP A 307 0.67 -20.92 -7.76
N SER A 308 1.17 -19.86 -7.11
CA SER A 308 1.36 -19.80 -5.66
C SER A 308 0.42 -18.80 -4.97
N GLY A 309 -0.27 -17.95 -5.73
CA GLY A 309 -1.06 -16.83 -5.19
C GLY A 309 -0.21 -15.74 -4.54
N THR A 310 1.11 -15.77 -4.69
CA THR A 310 2.01 -14.85 -3.99
C THR A 310 2.21 -13.56 -4.74
N VAL A 311 2.35 -12.46 -3.98
CA VAL A 311 2.71 -11.15 -4.50
C VAL A 311 4.14 -10.83 -4.10
N LEU A 312 4.97 -10.61 -5.11
CA LEU A 312 6.29 -10.04 -4.96
C LEU A 312 6.19 -8.53 -5.13
N PRO A 313 6.39 -7.73 -4.06
CA PRO A 313 6.49 -6.31 -4.23
C PRO A 313 7.80 -5.89 -4.89
N ASP A 314 7.78 -4.67 -5.41
CA ASP A 314 8.97 -3.85 -5.57
C ASP A 314 9.84 -4.19 -6.78
N MET A 315 9.21 -4.14 -7.95
CA MET A 315 9.91 -4.12 -9.24
C MET A 315 10.50 -2.75 -9.60
N GLY A 316 10.51 -1.78 -8.68
CA GLY A 316 10.87 -0.40 -9.01
C GLY A 316 10.55 0.68 -7.99
N GLU A 317 10.76 1.93 -8.40
CA GLU A 317 10.58 3.09 -7.52
C GLU A 317 9.17 3.17 -6.92
N ARG A 318 9.13 3.50 -5.63
CA ARG A 318 7.89 3.75 -4.90
C ARG A 318 7.34 5.12 -5.26
N TYR A 319 6.16 5.12 -5.88
CA TYR A 319 5.39 6.33 -6.12
C TYR A 319 4.84 6.88 -4.82
N THR A 320 5.04 8.17 -4.57
CA THR A 320 4.48 8.85 -3.39
C THR A 320 3.76 10.13 -3.75
N ARG A 321 2.64 10.36 -3.05
CA ARG A 321 1.79 11.53 -3.22
C ARG A 321 1.48 12.12 -1.85
N ARG A 322 2.12 13.25 -1.54
CA ARG A 322 1.92 13.98 -0.28
C ARG A 322 0.53 14.63 -0.21
N HIS A 323 -0.06 14.69 0.98
CA HIS A 323 -1.36 15.32 1.26
C HIS A 323 -1.36 16.87 1.22
N TYR A 324 -0.37 17.50 0.57
CA TYR A 324 -0.21 18.95 0.56
C TYR A 324 -1.19 19.65 -0.38
N GLY A 325 -1.80 20.77 0.05
CA GLY A 325 -2.78 21.51 -0.76
C GLY A 325 -4.00 20.66 -1.09
N GLN A 326 -4.72 20.89 -2.20
CA GLN A 326 -5.89 20.10 -2.61
C GLN A 326 -5.51 18.97 -3.58
N ALA A 327 -4.95 17.88 -3.05
CA ALA A 327 -4.31 16.83 -3.85
C ALA A 327 -5.26 16.07 -4.83
N THR A 328 -6.57 16.05 -4.55
CA THR A 328 -7.61 15.45 -5.40
C THR A 328 -8.20 16.43 -6.43
N ASN A 329 -7.86 17.72 -6.37
CA ASN A 329 -8.34 18.73 -7.31
C ASN A 329 -7.35 18.89 -8.49
N ALA A 330 -7.72 18.37 -9.66
CA ALA A 330 -6.86 18.39 -10.84
C ALA A 330 -6.41 19.81 -11.27
N ALA A 331 -7.26 20.83 -11.14
CA ALA A 331 -6.91 22.20 -11.51
C ALA A 331 -5.89 22.81 -10.51
N HIS A 332 -6.07 22.53 -9.22
CA HIS A 332 -5.09 22.90 -8.20
C HIS A 332 -3.75 22.22 -8.46
N GLU A 333 -3.76 20.92 -8.74
CA GLU A 333 -2.53 20.15 -8.99
C GLU A 333 -1.75 20.69 -10.18
N ARG A 334 -2.42 20.91 -11.32
CA ARG A 334 -1.76 21.49 -12.51
C ARG A 334 -1.20 22.88 -12.24
N LYS A 335 -1.92 23.71 -11.48
CA LYS A 335 -1.43 25.06 -11.09
C LYS A 335 -0.17 24.99 -10.22
N GLN A 336 -0.01 23.94 -9.43
CA GLN A 336 1.19 23.67 -8.62
C GLN A 336 2.26 22.87 -9.37
N GLY A 337 2.12 22.66 -10.69
CA GLY A 337 3.05 21.87 -11.49
C GLY A 337 3.05 20.37 -11.16
N ARG A 338 2.00 19.86 -10.49
CA ARG A 338 1.85 18.46 -10.10
C ARG A 338 0.88 17.73 -11.03
N VAL A 339 1.15 16.44 -11.25
CA VAL A 339 0.30 15.55 -12.05
C VAL A 339 -1.01 15.27 -11.28
N PRO A 340 -2.21 15.45 -11.85
CA PRO A 340 -3.48 15.05 -11.24
C PRO A 340 -3.53 13.56 -10.88
N ILE A 341 -4.26 13.18 -9.82
CA ILE A 341 -4.33 11.78 -9.35
C ILE A 341 -4.75 10.79 -10.45
N SER A 342 -5.71 11.15 -11.31
CA SER A 342 -6.13 10.29 -12.42
C SER A 342 -5.00 10.03 -13.42
N GLU A 343 -4.20 11.06 -13.73
CA GLU A 343 -3.04 10.92 -14.61
C GLU A 343 -1.89 10.19 -13.91
N TRP A 344 -1.76 10.36 -12.59
CA TRP A 344 -0.77 9.67 -11.78
C TRP A 344 -0.98 8.15 -11.80
N TRP A 345 -2.22 7.67 -11.64
CA TRP A 345 -2.53 6.24 -11.79
C TRP A 345 -2.24 5.68 -13.17
N ARG A 346 -2.53 6.46 -14.22
CA ARG A 346 -2.21 6.06 -15.59
C ARG A 346 -0.70 5.93 -15.80
N ASN A 347 0.08 6.88 -15.29
CA ASN A 347 1.54 6.83 -15.39
C ASN A 347 2.11 5.62 -14.64
N ILE A 348 1.53 5.24 -13.49
CA ILE A 348 1.92 4.03 -12.76
C ILE A 348 1.69 2.79 -13.62
N TYR A 349 0.52 2.67 -14.25
CA TYR A 349 0.24 1.55 -15.17
C TYR A 349 1.26 1.49 -16.31
N ASP A 350 1.51 2.62 -16.97
CA ASP A 350 2.42 2.70 -18.12
C ASP A 350 3.87 2.33 -17.75
N ASP A 351 4.31 2.70 -16.53
CA ASP A 351 5.62 2.30 -16.01
C ASP A 351 5.68 0.80 -15.70
N ILE A 352 4.62 0.22 -15.12
CA ILE A 352 4.57 -1.22 -14.87
C ILE A 352 4.64 -1.99 -16.19
N ASP A 353 3.84 -1.60 -17.19
CA ASP A 353 3.86 -2.19 -18.53
C ASP A 353 5.27 -2.14 -19.15
N THR A 354 5.97 -1.01 -19.01
CA THR A 354 7.36 -0.89 -19.47
C THR A 354 8.29 -1.85 -18.72
N ARG A 355 8.15 -1.96 -17.39
CA ARG A 355 8.96 -2.88 -16.57
C ARG A 355 8.70 -4.35 -16.86
N MET A 356 7.50 -4.70 -17.35
CA MET A 356 7.18 -6.08 -17.69
C MET A 356 8.15 -6.66 -18.74
N ILE A 357 8.77 -5.81 -19.56
CA ILE A 357 9.74 -6.19 -20.59
C ILE A 357 11.02 -6.80 -19.98
N GLU A 358 11.45 -6.36 -18.80
CA GLU A 358 12.72 -6.75 -18.16
C GLU A 358 12.58 -7.93 -17.17
N ILE A 359 11.37 -8.45 -17.01
CA ILE A 359 11.07 -9.49 -16.02
C ILE A 359 11.81 -10.79 -16.28
N ASP A 360 11.98 -11.17 -17.56
CA ASP A 360 12.71 -12.39 -17.92
C ASP A 360 14.12 -12.34 -17.36
N THR A 361 14.84 -11.24 -17.62
CA THR A 361 16.19 -11.04 -17.11
C THR A 361 16.23 -11.07 -15.58
N ALA A 362 15.29 -10.41 -14.91
CA ALA A 362 15.26 -10.34 -13.45
C ALA A 362 14.95 -11.70 -12.79
N ILE A 363 13.98 -12.46 -13.30
CA ILE A 363 13.65 -13.79 -12.80
C ILE A 363 14.78 -14.78 -13.10
N ARG A 364 15.37 -14.74 -14.30
CA ARG A 364 16.52 -15.60 -14.63
C ARG A 364 17.73 -15.29 -13.74
N ARG A 365 18.03 -14.02 -13.47
CA ARG A 365 19.09 -13.59 -12.54
C ARG A 365 18.88 -14.20 -11.14
N THR A 366 17.67 -14.11 -10.59
CA THR A 366 17.40 -14.67 -9.24
C THR A 366 17.37 -16.20 -9.21
N ARG A 367 17.12 -16.85 -10.34
CA ARG A 367 17.29 -18.29 -10.48
C ARG A 367 18.77 -18.67 -10.52
N ALA A 368 19.60 -17.92 -11.23
CA ALA A 368 21.05 -18.15 -11.41
C ALA A 368 21.88 -18.05 -10.13
N ILE A 369 21.46 -17.21 -9.17
CA ILE A 369 22.20 -16.98 -7.92
C ILE A 369 21.76 -17.99 -6.87
N ALA A 370 22.70 -18.76 -6.32
CA ALA A 370 22.45 -19.71 -5.24
C ALA A 370 23.35 -19.48 -4.03
N TYR A 371 22.75 -19.63 -2.84
CA TYR A 371 23.41 -19.47 -1.55
C TYR A 371 23.69 -20.84 -0.97
N ASP A 372 24.97 -21.14 -0.72
CA ASP A 372 25.45 -22.38 -0.14
C ASP A 372 25.56 -22.24 1.38
N PHE A 373 24.60 -22.84 2.08
CA PHE A 373 24.53 -22.81 3.53
C PHE A 373 25.45 -23.84 4.22
N ASP A 374 26.18 -24.67 3.47
CA ASP A 374 27.29 -25.47 4.02
C ASP A 374 28.55 -24.59 4.16
N ASP A 375 28.71 -23.56 3.32
CA ASP A 375 29.85 -22.63 3.33
C ASP A 375 29.57 -21.32 4.11
N LEU A 376 28.30 -20.90 4.20
CA LEU A 376 27.90 -19.73 4.98
C LEU A 376 27.98 -20.00 6.50
N PRO A 377 28.28 -18.97 7.32
CA PRO A 377 28.49 -19.14 8.77
C PRO A 377 27.19 -19.32 9.58
N PHE A 378 26.03 -19.31 8.92
CA PHE A 378 24.71 -19.38 9.54
C PHE A 378 23.75 -20.23 8.72
N SER A 379 22.67 -20.68 9.33
CA SER A 379 21.62 -21.43 8.64
C SER A 379 20.72 -20.52 7.80
N LEU A 380 19.94 -21.09 6.87
CA LEU A 380 18.93 -20.34 6.12
C LEU A 380 17.83 -19.74 7.02
N GLU A 381 17.48 -20.41 8.12
CA GLU A 381 16.54 -19.89 9.12
C GLU A 381 17.10 -18.64 9.82
N ASP A 382 18.36 -18.70 10.25
CA ASP A 382 19.06 -17.57 10.84
C ASP A 382 19.16 -16.42 9.85
N CYS A 383 19.42 -16.71 8.57
CA CYS A 383 19.49 -15.74 7.49
C CYS A 383 18.20 -14.91 7.37
N TYR A 384 17.02 -15.55 7.33
CA TYR A 384 15.74 -14.84 7.37
C TYR A 384 15.55 -14.02 8.64
N THR A 385 15.96 -14.56 9.79
CA THR A 385 15.85 -13.88 11.08
C THR A 385 16.77 -12.65 11.15
N TYR A 386 17.92 -12.69 10.49
CA TYR A 386 18.83 -11.55 10.36
C TYR A 386 18.26 -10.45 9.47
N TRP A 387 17.48 -10.80 8.44
CA TRP A 387 16.68 -9.83 7.69
C TRP A 387 15.46 -9.29 8.44
N GLY A 388 15.25 -9.71 9.69
CA GLY A 388 14.17 -9.23 10.55
C GLY A 388 12.86 -9.98 10.41
N VAL A 389 12.82 -11.10 9.67
CA VAL A 389 11.65 -11.97 9.60
C VAL A 389 11.46 -12.67 10.94
N ALA A 390 10.23 -12.70 11.47
CA ALA A 390 9.97 -13.39 12.73
C ALA A 390 10.22 -14.89 12.59
N PHE A 391 10.81 -15.49 13.64
CA PHE A 391 11.24 -16.89 13.69
C PHE A 391 10.22 -17.89 13.13
N LYS A 392 8.94 -17.76 13.52
CA LYS A 392 7.84 -18.61 13.03
C LYS A 392 7.77 -18.68 11.50
N TYR A 393 7.94 -17.54 10.82
CA TYR A 393 7.87 -17.46 9.36
C TYR A 393 9.21 -17.83 8.72
N ALA A 394 10.32 -17.49 9.37
CA ALA A 394 11.67 -17.84 8.95
C ALA A 394 11.88 -19.37 8.89
N GLU A 395 11.51 -20.10 9.94
CA GLU A 395 11.58 -21.56 10.04
C GLU A 395 10.84 -22.21 8.86
N ARG A 396 9.60 -21.79 8.62
CA ARG A 396 8.74 -22.33 7.56
C ARG A 396 9.23 -22.01 6.16
N ALA A 397 9.73 -20.79 5.95
CA ALA A 397 10.34 -20.40 4.71
C ALA A 397 11.63 -21.19 4.43
N ALA A 398 12.45 -21.42 5.45
CA ALA A 398 13.70 -22.17 5.35
C ALA A 398 13.47 -23.65 5.07
N GLU A 399 12.54 -24.30 5.79
CA GLU A 399 12.13 -25.69 5.54
C GLU A 399 11.68 -25.87 4.09
N ARG A 400 10.82 -24.95 3.61
CA ARG A 400 10.32 -24.98 2.24
C ARG A 400 11.46 -24.80 1.24
N ALA A 401 12.27 -23.75 1.36
CA ALA A 401 13.37 -23.45 0.45
C ALA A 401 14.39 -24.60 0.35
N THR A 402 14.78 -25.18 1.50
CA THR A 402 15.67 -26.35 1.57
C THR A 402 15.05 -27.55 0.86
N SER A 403 13.74 -27.77 1.07
CA SER A 403 13.07 -28.94 0.52
C SER A 403 12.97 -28.92 -1.01
N ILE A 404 12.88 -27.74 -1.63
CA ILE A 404 12.69 -27.56 -3.09
C ILE A 404 14.03 -27.47 -3.84
N ALA A 405 15.08 -27.02 -3.15
CA ALA A 405 16.41 -26.85 -3.71
C ALA A 405 17.08 -28.18 -4.07
N LYS A 406 17.95 -28.12 -5.09
CA LYS A 406 18.87 -29.21 -5.43
C LYS A 406 20.25 -28.63 -5.75
N PRO A 407 21.28 -28.90 -4.91
CA PRO A 407 21.22 -29.62 -3.63
C PRO A 407 20.45 -28.86 -2.54
N ALA A 408 20.03 -29.54 -1.48
CA ALA A 408 19.15 -28.96 -0.45
C ALA A 408 19.78 -27.80 0.33
N HIS A 409 21.10 -27.84 0.55
CA HIS A 409 21.87 -26.77 1.20
C HIS A 409 22.14 -25.56 0.29
N ARG A 410 21.81 -25.64 -1.01
CA ARG A 410 22.11 -24.60 -1.99
C ARG A 410 20.85 -24.08 -2.72
N PRO A 411 19.88 -23.49 -2.00
CA PRO A 411 18.73 -22.87 -2.63
C PRO A 411 19.12 -21.62 -3.44
N THR A 412 18.42 -21.40 -4.54
CA THR A 412 18.52 -20.16 -5.32
C THR A 412 17.86 -18.99 -4.59
N VAL A 413 18.23 -17.77 -4.96
CA VAL A 413 17.57 -16.54 -4.49
C VAL A 413 16.07 -16.60 -4.78
N PHE A 414 15.68 -17.11 -5.94
CA PHE A 414 14.27 -17.36 -6.29
C PHE A 414 13.59 -18.34 -5.31
N ASN A 415 14.24 -19.46 -4.97
CA ASN A 415 13.70 -20.45 -4.03
C ASN A 415 13.51 -19.85 -2.63
N ILE A 416 14.50 -19.09 -2.15
CA ILE A 416 14.45 -18.38 -0.86
C ILE A 416 13.27 -17.41 -0.88
N GLN A 417 13.26 -16.48 -1.83
CA GLN A 417 12.23 -15.46 -1.94
C GLN A 417 10.81 -16.03 -2.00
N LEU A 418 10.54 -16.94 -2.93
CA LEU A 418 9.21 -17.51 -3.12
C LEU A 418 8.76 -18.29 -1.87
N SER A 419 9.69 -18.98 -1.20
CA SER A 419 9.39 -19.72 0.02
C SER A 419 8.98 -18.82 1.17
N LEU A 420 9.59 -17.63 1.30
CA LEU A 420 9.16 -16.61 2.25
C LEU A 420 7.75 -16.11 1.93
N LEU A 421 7.48 -15.75 0.67
CA LEU A 421 6.17 -15.26 0.27
C LEU A 421 5.05 -16.28 0.54
N ILE A 422 5.31 -17.56 0.26
CA ILE A 422 4.35 -18.64 0.55
C ILE A 422 4.18 -18.84 2.06
N ALA A 423 5.26 -18.82 2.84
CA ALA A 423 5.17 -18.94 4.30
C ALA A 423 4.33 -17.82 4.91
N LEU A 424 4.46 -16.59 4.39
CA LEU A 424 3.63 -15.46 4.80
C LEU A 424 2.18 -15.64 4.37
N LEU A 425 1.93 -16.13 3.15
CA LEU A 425 0.56 -16.34 2.67
C LEU A 425 -0.19 -17.41 3.49
N GLU A 426 0.49 -18.50 3.86
CA GLU A 426 -0.11 -19.63 4.58
C GLU A 426 -0.22 -19.40 6.09
N GLU A 427 0.79 -18.79 6.72
CA GLU A 427 0.94 -18.83 8.19
C GLU A 427 0.80 -17.48 8.89
N TYR A 428 0.75 -16.37 8.14
CA TYR A 428 0.68 -15.04 8.74
C TYR A 428 -0.67 -14.84 9.46
N ASP A 429 -0.59 -14.66 10.78
CA ASP A 429 -1.76 -14.55 11.65
C ASP A 429 -2.17 -13.09 11.95
N GLY A 430 -1.42 -12.13 11.41
CA GLY A 430 -1.69 -10.71 11.55
C GLY A 430 -2.50 -10.12 10.40
N SER A 431 -2.70 -8.80 10.45
CA SER A 431 -3.33 -8.03 9.38
C SER A 431 -2.45 -7.95 8.13
N MET A 432 -2.96 -8.28 6.94
CA MET A 432 -2.28 -7.96 5.67
C MET A 432 -2.10 -6.44 5.48
N ALA A 433 -2.91 -5.64 6.18
CA ALA A 433 -2.77 -4.19 6.23
C ALA A 433 -1.67 -3.72 7.22
N SER A 434 -1.08 -4.60 8.04
CA SER A 434 -0.06 -4.22 9.03
C SER A 434 1.26 -3.79 8.38
N ASN A 435 2.05 -2.99 9.10
CA ASN A 435 3.40 -2.65 8.64
C ASN A 435 4.33 -3.87 8.65
N SER A 436 4.23 -4.76 9.65
CA SER A 436 5.07 -5.96 9.73
C SER A 436 4.88 -6.89 8.54
N TYR A 437 3.64 -7.10 8.08
CA TYR A 437 3.41 -7.86 6.84
C TYR A 437 4.10 -7.21 5.64
N GLN A 438 4.01 -5.87 5.53
CA GLN A 438 4.65 -5.12 4.44
C GLN A 438 6.18 -5.17 4.51
N GLU A 439 6.76 -5.07 5.70
CA GLU A 439 8.20 -5.20 5.95
C GLU A 439 8.71 -6.59 5.52
N TYR A 440 7.96 -7.67 5.79
CA TYR A 440 8.34 -9.00 5.34
C TYR A 440 8.22 -9.18 3.82
N LEU A 441 7.22 -8.58 3.19
CA LEU A 441 7.15 -8.54 1.73
C LEU A 441 8.29 -7.70 1.13
N GLU A 442 8.70 -6.61 1.79
CA GLU A 442 9.86 -5.79 1.40
C GLU A 442 11.17 -6.58 1.43
N VAL A 443 11.37 -7.47 2.42
CA VAL A 443 12.51 -8.40 2.43
C VAL A 443 12.54 -9.26 1.17
N ALA A 444 11.40 -9.82 0.76
CA ALA A 444 11.31 -10.58 -0.49
C ALA A 444 11.59 -9.70 -1.73
N GLY A 445 11.06 -8.48 -1.77
CA GLY A 445 11.31 -7.51 -2.85
C GLY A 445 12.79 -7.15 -3.00
N GLU A 446 13.45 -6.78 -1.90
CA GLU A 446 14.86 -6.44 -1.88
C GLU A 446 15.74 -7.63 -2.25
N LEU A 447 15.39 -8.85 -1.84
CA LEU A 447 16.12 -10.05 -2.23
C LEU A 447 16.13 -10.27 -3.75
N PHE A 448 15.07 -9.86 -4.44
CA PHE A 448 14.99 -9.95 -5.90
C PHE A 448 15.73 -8.83 -6.62
N ARG A 449 15.68 -7.60 -6.09
CA ARG A 449 16.40 -6.47 -6.67
C ARG A 449 17.91 -6.52 -6.40
N LYS A 450 18.28 -6.81 -5.15
CA LYS A 450 19.60 -6.61 -4.55
C LYS A 450 20.04 -7.80 -3.70
N PRO A 451 20.21 -9.01 -4.29
CA PRO A 451 20.62 -10.20 -3.56
C PRO A 451 21.98 -10.01 -2.85
N ALA A 452 22.94 -9.31 -3.47
CA ALA A 452 24.25 -8.95 -2.90
C ALA A 452 24.12 -8.28 -1.54
N MET A 453 23.40 -7.17 -1.51
CA MET A 453 23.19 -6.36 -0.32
C MET A 453 22.47 -7.16 0.76
N MET A 454 21.49 -7.99 0.38
CA MET A 454 20.76 -8.82 1.34
C MET A 454 21.67 -9.83 2.03
N ILE A 455 22.54 -10.55 1.31
CA ILE A 455 23.45 -11.48 1.98
C ILE A 455 24.49 -10.75 2.85
N GLN A 456 25.00 -9.61 2.40
CA GLN A 456 25.91 -8.77 3.20
C GLN A 456 25.25 -8.28 4.49
N LEU A 457 23.98 -7.87 4.44
CA LEU A 457 23.20 -7.49 5.63
C LEU A 457 23.05 -8.65 6.63
N ALA A 458 22.80 -9.87 6.13
CA ALA A 458 22.74 -11.06 6.99
C ALA A 458 24.10 -11.34 7.66
N MET A 459 25.21 -11.23 6.92
CA MET A 459 26.56 -11.40 7.46
C MET A 459 26.91 -10.33 8.50
N GLN A 460 26.56 -9.07 8.25
CA GLN A 460 26.78 -7.98 9.22
C GLN A 460 26.00 -8.23 10.52
N GLU A 461 24.75 -8.69 10.41
CA GLU A 461 23.93 -8.97 11.58
C GLU A 461 24.41 -10.24 12.32
N HIS A 462 24.90 -11.25 11.61
CA HIS A 462 25.60 -12.40 12.20
C HIS A 462 26.82 -11.94 13.02
N ASP A 463 27.72 -11.17 12.41
CA ASP A 463 28.94 -10.68 13.04
C ASP A 463 28.67 -9.75 14.23
N ARG A 464 27.55 -9.02 14.20
CA ARG A 464 27.07 -8.20 15.31
C ARG A 464 26.56 -9.05 16.49
N ARG A 465 25.98 -10.23 16.19
CA ARG A 465 25.47 -11.18 17.20
C ARG A 465 26.52 -12.18 17.68
N ALA A 466 27.62 -12.35 16.94
CA ALA A 466 28.73 -13.19 17.30
C ALA A 466 29.40 -12.72 18.60
N ASP A 467 29.71 -13.66 19.49
CA ASP A 467 30.25 -13.37 20.82
C ASP A 467 31.78 -13.13 20.78
N THR A 468 32.46 -13.57 19.72
CA THR A 468 33.91 -13.46 19.59
C THR A 468 34.38 -12.93 18.23
N ASP A 469 35.51 -12.22 18.20
CA ASP A 469 36.11 -11.69 16.96
C ASP A 469 36.53 -12.80 15.97
N ALA A 470 36.67 -14.05 16.43
CA ALA A 470 37.00 -15.20 15.59
C ALA A 470 35.79 -15.75 14.80
N GLU A 471 34.57 -15.39 15.22
CA GLU A 471 33.32 -15.76 14.56
C GLU A 471 32.86 -14.70 13.54
N ARG A 472 33.58 -13.56 13.45
CA ARG A 472 33.30 -12.51 12.47
C ARG A 472 33.84 -12.89 11.10
N VAL A 473 33.00 -12.76 10.07
CA VAL A 473 33.31 -13.21 8.71
C VAL A 473 33.70 -12.05 7.79
N LEU A 474 33.16 -10.85 7.99
CA LEU A 474 33.46 -9.70 7.13
C LEU A 474 34.75 -8.96 7.56
N PRO A 475 35.72 -8.75 6.65
CA PRO A 475 36.83 -7.83 6.88
C PRO A 475 36.33 -6.39 7.12
N GLU A 476 37.03 -5.60 7.95
CA GLU A 476 36.67 -4.20 8.21
C GLU A 476 36.54 -3.34 6.93
N SER A 477 37.21 -3.72 5.84
CA SER A 477 37.18 -3.04 4.54
C SER A 477 35.97 -3.37 3.66
N GLN A 478 35.14 -4.36 4.02
CA GLN A 478 33.93 -4.77 3.28
C GLN A 478 32.63 -4.43 4.04
N GLN A 479 32.69 -3.47 4.98
CA GLN A 479 31.50 -2.98 5.69
C GLN A 479 30.61 -2.06 4.84
N THR A 480 31.05 -1.66 3.65
CA THR A 480 30.25 -0.88 2.69
C THR A 480 29.35 -1.82 1.89
N LEU A 481 28.04 -1.64 2.03
CA LEU A 481 27.04 -2.39 1.26
C LEU A 481 27.21 -2.07 -0.23
N SER A 482 27.31 -3.11 -1.06
CA SER A 482 27.31 -2.99 -2.51
C SER A 482 26.14 -3.73 -3.14
N ASP A 483 25.62 -3.16 -4.22
CA ASP A 483 24.52 -3.72 -5.00
C ASP A 483 25.03 -4.47 -6.25
N ALA A 484 26.33 -4.40 -6.57
CA ALA A 484 26.91 -5.00 -7.76
C ALA A 484 26.99 -6.53 -7.66
N LEU A 485 26.66 -7.23 -8.76
CA LEU A 485 26.71 -8.69 -8.79
C LEU A 485 28.15 -9.23 -8.78
N GLU A 486 29.10 -8.49 -9.36
CA GLU A 486 30.53 -8.81 -9.36
C GLU A 486 31.10 -8.89 -7.93
N ASP A 487 30.56 -8.08 -7.01
CA ASP A 487 30.96 -8.07 -5.59
C ASP A 487 30.41 -9.28 -4.81
N ILE A 488 29.49 -10.06 -5.38
CA ILE A 488 28.94 -11.28 -4.76
C ILE A 488 29.88 -12.47 -4.94
N VAL A 489 30.64 -12.52 -6.05
CA VAL A 489 31.50 -13.68 -6.38
C VAL A 489 32.60 -13.88 -5.34
N ASP A 490 32.99 -12.81 -4.64
CA ASP A 490 33.97 -12.84 -3.57
C ASP A 490 33.39 -13.20 -2.19
N ILE A 491 32.06 -13.31 -2.05
CA ILE A 491 31.40 -13.71 -0.79
C ILE A 491 31.45 -15.24 -0.67
N PRO A 492 32.06 -15.80 0.40
CA PRO A 492 32.08 -17.24 0.64
C PRO A 492 30.67 -17.83 0.65
N GLY A 493 30.46 -18.95 -0.04
CA GLY A 493 29.18 -19.63 -0.13
C GLY A 493 28.18 -18.99 -1.10
N ILE A 494 28.56 -18.00 -1.91
CA ILE A 494 27.70 -17.54 -3.00
C ILE A 494 28.21 -18.00 -4.35
N SER A 495 27.28 -18.42 -5.19
CA SER A 495 27.56 -18.97 -6.51
C SER A 495 26.60 -18.41 -7.53
N VAL A 496 27.13 -18.08 -8.70
CA VAL A 496 26.36 -17.59 -9.85
C VAL A 496 26.58 -18.60 -10.97
N ASP A 497 25.56 -19.42 -11.24
CA ASP A 497 25.60 -20.43 -12.30
C ASP A 497 24.85 -19.90 -13.53
N THR A 498 25.19 -20.40 -14.72
CA THR A 498 24.36 -20.19 -15.92
C THR A 498 23.04 -20.95 -15.76
N GLU A 499 21.90 -20.36 -16.17
CA GLU A 499 20.55 -20.94 -16.00
C GLU A 499 20.44 -22.40 -16.51
N ALA A 500 21.32 -22.82 -17.43
CA ALA A 500 21.42 -24.19 -17.94
C ALA A 500 21.49 -25.29 -16.86
N ASP A 501 22.04 -25.01 -15.67
CA ASP A 501 22.08 -25.96 -14.54
C ASP A 501 20.86 -25.85 -13.59
N LEU A 502 20.02 -24.83 -13.78
CA LEU A 502 18.89 -24.47 -12.94
C LEU A 502 17.58 -24.59 -13.71
N THR A 503 17.20 -25.83 -13.99
CA THR A 503 15.98 -26.12 -14.75
C THR A 503 14.71 -25.53 -14.10
N ASN A 504 13.73 -25.15 -14.93
CA ASN A 504 12.34 -24.87 -14.56
C ASN A 504 11.74 -25.91 -13.58
N GLN A 505 12.32 -27.10 -13.48
CA GLN A 505 11.96 -28.13 -12.50
C GLN A 505 12.10 -27.70 -11.03
N GLN A 506 13.01 -26.77 -10.68
CA GLN A 506 13.11 -26.30 -9.29
C GLN A 506 11.94 -25.38 -8.92
N ALA A 507 11.62 -24.41 -9.77
CA ALA A 507 10.42 -23.60 -9.66
C ALA A 507 9.16 -24.49 -9.65
N GLN A 508 9.13 -25.51 -10.51
CA GLN A 508 8.06 -26.51 -10.55
C GLN A 508 7.96 -27.36 -9.29
N ARG A 509 9.05 -27.71 -8.61
CA ARG A 509 8.94 -28.40 -7.30
C ARG A 509 8.32 -27.53 -6.23
N VAL A 510 8.50 -26.21 -6.32
CA VAL A 510 7.76 -25.28 -5.46
C VAL A 510 6.28 -25.36 -5.77
N GLN A 511 5.92 -25.31 -7.06
CA GLN A 511 4.55 -25.35 -7.56
C GLN A 511 3.84 -26.68 -7.29
N ASP A 512 4.43 -27.83 -7.62
CA ASP A 512 3.87 -29.18 -7.44
C ASP A 512 3.59 -29.48 -5.96
N ARG A 513 4.48 -29.07 -5.04
CA ARG A 513 4.24 -29.24 -3.60
C ARG A 513 3.15 -28.32 -3.07
N LEU A 514 2.94 -27.17 -3.71
CA LEU A 514 1.91 -26.21 -3.36
C LEU A 514 0.53 -26.78 -3.75
N GLN A 515 0.40 -27.32 -4.97
CA GLN A 515 -0.81 -28.04 -5.41
C GLN A 515 -1.10 -29.26 -4.53
N GLN A 516 -0.07 -30.03 -4.14
CA GLN A 516 -0.26 -31.21 -3.29
C GLN A 516 -0.75 -30.84 -1.88
N ARG A 517 -0.27 -29.73 -1.30
CA ARG A 517 -0.73 -29.28 0.03
C ARG A 517 -2.10 -28.61 -0.01
N LEU A 518 -2.44 -27.87 -1.07
CA LEU A 518 -3.76 -27.25 -1.23
C LEU A 518 -4.85 -28.26 -1.58
N GLY A 519 -4.51 -29.40 -2.20
CA GLY A 519 -5.46 -30.48 -2.50
C GLY A 519 -5.77 -31.42 -1.32
N ASP A 520 -4.95 -31.39 -0.26
CA ASP A 520 -5.11 -32.20 0.96
C ASP A 520 -5.78 -31.44 2.13
N ALA A 521 -6.07 -30.14 1.97
CA ALA A 521 -6.79 -29.27 2.92
C ALA A 521 -8.26 -29.08 2.50
#